data_AF-A0A7W1UQD3-F1
#
_entry.id   AF-A0A7W1UQD3-F1
#
_cell.length_a   1.000
_cell.length_b   1.000
_cell.length_c   1.000
_cell.angle_alpha   90.00
_cell.angle_beta   90.00
_cell.angle_gamma   90.00
#
_symmetry.space_group_name_H-M   'P 1'
#
loop_
_entity.id
_entity.type
_entity.pdbx_description
1 polymer ?
#
loop_
_entity_poly.entity_id
_entity_poly.type
_entity_poly.pdbx_seq_one_letter_code
_entity_poly.pdbx_strand_id
1 'polypeptide(L)'
;MKKLRYVILLLVIICSGANSFAQLNPIKEFSVDPLKFLEEVKVMFEATNMEKKDIKEFVESFALAWNSPECNDNLKKSIVGTCNLMIKKKLRILPEYKSYLTSVKNFINSDQSETNFLTWQECINKILAGKVIRNFSDYLEMSENLFESNSFYNSSVIRFSSNNNKYIFEYDSVPKVIFPSMNMRIANNQNDTGIVYNTKGVYYPFRGLFIGEGGKVNWKRAGIEDNVVWAELKKYQISLKTSGFVADSVVFYNKNYFQKPLIGQLTEKIVSEKEQNISYPRFESYNKRMPIPNIAKDVDYEGGFS
;
A
#
# COMPACT_ATOMS: atom_id res chain seq x y z
N MET A 1 49.87 9.84 27.67
CA MET A 1 49.01 10.33 26.57
C MET A 1 47.95 9.34 26.09
N LYS A 2 48.22 8.02 25.97
CA LYS A 2 47.18 7.05 25.55
C LYS A 2 46.01 6.89 26.53
N LYS A 3 46.26 6.89 27.85
CA LYS A 3 45.19 6.80 28.88
C LYS A 3 44.21 7.99 28.88
N LEU A 4 44.68 9.19 28.50
CA LEU A 4 43.84 10.39 28.42
C LEU A 4 42.87 10.34 27.21
N ARG A 5 43.28 9.70 26.11
CA ARG A 5 42.42 9.50 24.93
C ARG A 5 41.22 8.58 25.21
N TYR A 6 41.39 7.55 26.03
CA TYR A 6 40.29 6.64 26.39
C TYR A 6 39.27 7.29 27.34
N VAL A 7 39.72 8.18 28.23
CA VAL A 7 38.82 8.95 29.12
C VAL A 7 37.99 9.96 28.31
N ILE A 8 38.60 10.61 27.31
CA ILE A 8 37.88 11.52 26.40
C ILE A 8 36.87 10.76 25.53
N LEU A 9 37.22 9.56 25.04
CA LEU A 9 36.29 8.73 24.26
C LEU A 9 35.09 8.23 25.09
N LEU A 10 35.29 7.93 26.37
CA LEU A 10 34.21 7.52 27.27
C LEU A 10 33.26 8.70 27.61
N LEU A 11 33.81 9.91 27.74
CA LEU A 11 33.04 11.14 27.99
C LEU A 11 32.18 11.57 26.78
N VAL A 12 32.67 11.36 25.55
CA VAL A 12 31.91 11.64 24.32
C VAL A 12 30.72 10.67 24.17
N ILE A 13 30.85 9.41 24.57
CA ILE A 13 29.75 8.43 24.52
C ILE A 13 28.67 8.76 25.57
N ILE A 14 29.06 9.29 26.74
CA ILE A 14 28.11 9.67 27.80
C ILE A 14 27.38 11.00 27.46
N CYS A 15 28.05 11.96 26.79
CA CYS A 15 27.41 13.20 26.34
C CYS A 15 26.56 13.06 25.07
N SER A 16 26.67 11.95 24.33
CA SER A 16 25.79 11.64 23.20
C SER A 16 24.42 11.09 23.63
N GLY A 17 24.26 10.76 24.92
CA GLY A 17 23.01 10.21 25.48
C GLY A 17 21.96 11.24 25.89
N ALA A 18 22.22 12.55 25.70
CA ALA A 18 21.29 13.59 26.11
C ALA A 18 20.24 13.85 25.01
N ASN A 19 18.98 13.57 25.36
CA ASN A 19 17.72 14.01 24.74
C ASN A 19 17.15 13.15 23.60
N SER A 20 16.95 11.85 23.84
CA SER A 20 15.71 11.21 23.40
C SER A 20 14.73 11.22 24.58
N PHE A 21 14.16 12.39 24.89
CA PHE A 21 12.95 12.41 25.69
C PHE A 21 11.87 11.72 24.86
N ALA A 22 11.41 10.55 25.31
CA ALA A 22 10.14 10.03 24.82
C ALA A 22 9.11 11.14 25.06
N GLN A 23 8.59 11.74 23.98
CA GLN A 23 7.60 12.80 24.06
C GLN A 23 6.37 12.21 24.75
N LEU A 24 6.22 12.52 26.04
CA LEU A 24 5.11 12.04 26.83
C LEU A 24 3.85 12.69 26.28
N ASN A 25 2.82 11.91 25.94
CA ASN A 25 1.56 12.48 25.50
C ASN A 25 0.99 13.36 26.65
N PRO A 26 0.77 14.68 26.45
CA PRO A 26 0.23 15.54 27.49
C PRO A 26 -1.23 15.18 27.83
N ILE A 27 -1.92 14.49 26.92
CA ILE A 27 -3.28 14.01 27.08
C ILE A 27 -3.25 12.66 27.80
N LYS A 28 -3.91 12.61 28.97
CA LYS A 28 -4.06 11.37 29.76
C LYS A 28 -5.27 10.55 29.31
N GLU A 29 -6.30 11.22 28.84
CA GLU A 29 -7.52 10.66 28.29
C GLU A 29 -8.19 11.75 27.45
N PHE A 30 -8.58 11.41 26.24
CA PHE A 30 -9.38 12.25 25.36
C PHE A 30 -10.84 12.24 25.80
N SER A 31 -11.46 13.42 25.78
CA SER A 31 -12.85 13.64 26.07
C SER A 31 -13.76 13.11 24.96
N VAL A 32 -14.93 12.61 25.33
CA VAL A 32 -16.02 12.27 24.40
C VAL A 32 -16.77 13.50 23.89
N ASP A 33 -16.57 14.67 24.52
CA ASP A 33 -17.07 15.96 24.05
C ASP A 33 -16.37 16.34 22.73
N PRO A 34 -17.10 16.47 21.61
CA PRO A 34 -16.49 16.69 20.30
C PRO A 34 -15.69 17.99 20.16
N LEU A 35 -16.03 19.04 20.91
CA LEU A 35 -15.30 20.31 20.87
C LEU A 35 -14.00 20.20 21.65
N LYS A 36 -14.06 19.62 22.86
CA LYS A 36 -12.87 19.39 23.68
C LYS A 36 -11.89 18.44 23.01
N PHE A 37 -12.39 17.41 22.31
CA PHE A 37 -11.52 16.49 21.57
C PHE A 37 -10.61 17.20 20.57
N LEU A 38 -11.14 18.17 19.81
CA LEU A 38 -10.35 18.95 18.85
C LEU A 38 -9.29 19.82 19.54
N GLU A 39 -9.63 20.43 20.67
CA GLU A 39 -8.68 21.20 21.49
C GLU A 39 -7.57 20.31 22.04
N GLU A 40 -7.91 19.11 22.53
CA GLU A 40 -6.96 18.13 23.04
C GLU A 40 -6.03 17.60 21.93
N VAL A 41 -6.55 17.36 20.72
CA VAL A 41 -5.74 16.98 19.55
C VAL A 41 -4.71 18.06 19.23
N LYS A 42 -5.11 19.33 19.26
CA LYS A 42 -4.19 20.46 19.07
C LYS A 42 -3.11 20.49 20.16
N VAL A 43 -3.49 20.43 21.43
CA VAL A 43 -2.55 20.40 22.57
C VAL A 43 -1.57 19.24 22.47
N MET A 44 -2.04 18.06 22.05
CA MET A 44 -1.19 16.90 21.82
C MET A 44 -0.10 17.19 20.78
N PHE A 45 -0.46 17.76 19.62
CA PHE A 45 0.53 18.06 18.58
C PHE A 45 1.46 19.23 18.94
N GLU A 46 1.01 20.21 19.72
CA GLU A 46 1.84 21.30 20.25
C GLU A 46 2.94 20.81 21.20
N ALA A 47 2.79 19.63 21.80
CA ALA A 47 3.83 18.99 22.61
C ALA A 47 4.89 18.24 21.78
N THR A 48 4.80 18.27 20.45
CA THR A 48 5.76 17.64 19.54
C THR A 48 6.72 18.67 18.94
N ASN A 49 7.61 18.21 18.05
CA ASN A 49 8.50 19.07 17.26
C ASN A 49 7.89 19.52 15.92
N MET A 50 6.57 19.38 15.73
CA MET A 50 5.90 19.91 14.54
C MET A 50 5.91 21.44 14.52
N GLU A 51 6.06 22.02 13.33
CA GLU A 51 5.97 23.46 13.15
C GLU A 51 4.55 23.97 13.47
N LYS A 52 4.44 25.14 14.12
CA LYS A 52 3.14 25.72 14.51
C LYS A 52 2.18 25.86 13.33
N LYS A 53 2.72 26.18 12.14
CA LYS A 53 1.96 26.27 10.89
C LYS A 53 1.36 24.91 10.50
N ASP A 54 2.16 23.85 10.51
CA ASP A 54 1.73 22.50 10.15
C ASP A 54 0.70 21.95 11.15
N ILE A 55 0.85 22.25 12.44
CA ILE A 55 -0.14 21.90 13.48
C ILE A 55 -1.47 22.58 13.18
N LYS A 56 -1.45 23.89 12.90
CA LYS A 56 -2.64 24.66 12.58
C LYS A 56 -3.35 24.09 11.34
N GLU A 57 -2.61 23.89 10.25
CA GLU A 57 -3.15 23.34 8.99
C GLU A 57 -3.74 21.94 9.21
N PHE A 58 -3.05 21.09 9.97
CA PHE A 58 -3.54 19.76 10.30
C PHE A 58 -4.86 19.82 11.09
N VAL A 59 -4.89 20.56 12.18
CA VAL A 59 -6.07 20.67 13.08
C VAL A 59 -7.25 21.28 12.34
N GLU A 60 -7.04 22.33 11.53
CA GLU A 60 -8.10 22.92 10.71
C GLU A 60 -8.65 21.91 9.70
N SER A 61 -7.78 21.21 8.97
CA SER A 61 -8.21 20.19 8.00
C SER A 61 -8.96 19.02 8.66
N PHE A 62 -8.52 18.59 9.84
CA PHE A 62 -9.17 17.52 10.60
C PHE A 62 -10.51 17.99 11.17
N ALA A 63 -10.60 19.22 11.67
CA ALA A 63 -11.84 19.80 12.19
C ALA A 63 -12.93 19.90 11.11
N LEU A 64 -12.57 20.17 9.84
CA LEU A 64 -13.52 20.15 8.74
C LEU A 64 -14.16 18.77 8.55
N ALA A 65 -13.34 17.71 8.51
CA ALA A 65 -13.84 16.33 8.44
C ALA A 65 -14.61 15.92 9.70
N TRP A 66 -14.10 16.27 10.88
CA TRP A 66 -14.73 15.94 12.17
C TRP A 66 -16.15 16.52 12.32
N ASN A 67 -16.38 17.72 11.77
CA ASN A 67 -17.67 18.40 11.85
C ASN A 67 -18.59 18.11 10.66
N SER A 68 -18.15 17.29 9.71
CA SER A 68 -18.97 16.93 8.55
C SER A 68 -20.09 15.94 8.96
N PRO A 69 -21.21 15.88 8.21
CA PRO A 69 -22.29 14.93 8.47
C PRO A 69 -21.85 13.46 8.39
N GLU A 70 -20.84 13.17 7.59
CA GLU A 70 -20.25 11.84 7.41
C GLU A 70 -19.58 11.36 8.71
N CYS A 71 -19.06 12.26 9.55
CA CYS A 71 -18.52 11.95 10.87
C CYS A 71 -19.62 11.93 11.94
N ASN A 72 -20.47 10.90 11.90
CA ASN A 72 -21.57 10.72 12.85
C ASN A 72 -21.07 10.43 14.30
N ASP A 73 -21.99 10.46 15.27
CA ASP A 73 -21.66 10.25 16.69
C ASP A 73 -21.01 8.89 17.00
N ASN A 74 -21.35 7.84 16.24
CA ASN A 74 -20.76 6.51 16.42
C ASN A 74 -19.29 6.51 15.97
N LEU A 75 -19.00 7.14 14.82
CA LEU A 75 -17.65 7.35 14.33
C LEU A 75 -16.84 8.16 15.33
N LYS A 76 -17.36 9.29 15.81
CA LYS A 76 -16.69 10.13 16.82
C LYS A 76 -16.33 9.35 18.07
N LYS A 77 -17.27 8.57 18.63
CA LYS A 77 -17.02 7.70 19.79
C LYS A 77 -15.96 6.64 19.51
N SER A 78 -15.99 6.01 18.33
CA SER A 78 -14.97 5.04 17.92
C SER A 78 -13.58 5.69 17.79
N ILE A 79 -13.53 6.91 17.26
CA ILE A 79 -12.28 7.66 17.08
C ILE A 79 -11.66 7.98 18.44
N VAL A 80 -12.44 8.57 19.35
CA VAL A 80 -12.02 8.90 20.73
C VAL A 80 -11.58 7.64 21.47
N GLY A 81 -12.36 6.56 21.39
CA GLY A 81 -12.04 5.28 22.04
C GLY A 81 -10.71 4.70 21.57
N THR A 82 -10.42 4.80 20.26
CA THR A 82 -9.15 4.35 19.69
C THR A 82 -7.98 5.23 20.16
N CYS A 83 -8.14 6.55 20.16
CA CYS A 83 -7.12 7.46 20.71
C CYS A 83 -6.81 7.15 22.18
N ASN A 84 -7.84 6.85 22.99
CA ASN A 84 -7.66 6.46 24.40
C ASN A 84 -6.97 5.09 24.55
N LEU A 85 -7.25 4.15 23.65
CA LEU A 85 -6.51 2.88 23.59
C LEU A 85 -5.03 3.10 23.24
N MET A 86 -4.73 4.00 22.30
CA MET A 86 -3.36 4.38 21.95
C MET A 86 -2.63 5.03 23.13
N ILE A 87 -3.31 5.83 23.97
CA ILE A 87 -2.74 6.38 25.21
C ILE A 87 -2.38 5.26 26.17
N LYS A 88 -3.32 4.34 26.42
CA LYS A 88 -3.09 3.19 27.31
C LYS A 88 -1.92 2.32 26.85
N LYS A 89 -1.72 2.21 25.54
CA LYS A 89 -0.60 1.49 24.91
C LYS A 89 0.69 2.31 24.80
N LYS A 90 0.70 3.56 25.28
CA LYS A 90 1.86 4.47 25.31
C LYS A 90 2.48 4.65 23.92
N LEU A 91 1.64 4.73 22.89
CA LEU A 91 2.11 5.02 21.54
C LEU A 91 2.63 6.46 21.45
N ARG A 92 3.61 6.68 20.57
CA ARG A 92 4.17 8.01 20.36
C ARG A 92 3.17 8.85 19.57
N ILE A 93 3.22 10.17 19.74
CA ILE A 93 2.34 11.08 18.97
C ILE A 93 2.70 11.03 17.49
N LEU A 94 4.01 11.04 17.18
CA LEU A 94 4.55 10.94 15.83
C LEU A 94 5.31 9.62 15.64
N PRO A 95 5.02 8.84 14.58
CA PRO A 95 3.98 9.10 13.57
C PRO A 95 2.55 8.66 13.97
N GLU A 96 2.36 7.88 15.03
CA GLU A 96 1.16 7.03 15.18
C GLU A 96 -0.16 7.79 15.24
N TYR A 97 -0.30 8.81 16.09
CA TYR A 97 -1.55 9.58 16.18
C TYR A 97 -1.78 10.40 14.91
N LYS A 98 -0.71 10.97 14.34
CA LYS A 98 -0.80 11.70 13.08
C LYS A 98 -1.35 10.80 11.98
N SER A 99 -0.73 9.64 11.73
CA SER A 99 -1.17 8.72 10.68
C SER A 99 -2.58 8.15 10.95
N TYR A 100 -2.94 7.88 12.20
CA TYR A 100 -4.30 7.45 12.55
C TYR A 100 -5.34 8.54 12.24
N LEU A 101 -5.13 9.77 12.72
CA LEU A 101 -6.05 10.88 12.50
C LEU A 101 -6.10 11.30 11.01
N THR A 102 -4.98 11.21 10.29
CA THR A 102 -4.98 11.37 8.83
C THR A 102 -5.80 10.27 8.16
N SER A 103 -5.64 9.01 8.55
CA SER A 103 -6.44 7.90 8.01
C SER A 103 -7.92 8.11 8.24
N VAL A 104 -8.31 8.55 9.45
CA VAL A 104 -9.70 8.90 9.79
C VAL A 104 -10.21 10.04 8.89
N LYS A 105 -9.46 11.12 8.76
CA LYS A 105 -9.81 12.25 7.89
C LYS A 105 -10.01 11.81 6.44
N ASN A 106 -9.07 11.02 5.92
CA ASN A 106 -9.12 10.52 4.54
C ASN A 106 -10.31 9.58 4.35
N PHE A 107 -10.62 8.74 5.34
CA PHE A 107 -11.82 7.90 5.33
C PHE A 107 -13.10 8.76 5.27
N ILE A 108 -13.24 9.75 6.15
CA ILE A 108 -14.44 10.62 6.21
C ILE A 108 -14.65 11.34 4.88
N ASN A 109 -13.57 11.78 4.25
CA ASN A 109 -13.60 12.49 2.97
C ASN A 109 -13.70 11.55 1.75
N SER A 110 -13.81 10.23 1.96
CA SER A 110 -13.90 9.23 0.90
C SER A 110 -15.33 8.67 0.80
N ASP A 111 -15.67 8.06 -0.33
CA ASP A 111 -16.96 7.37 -0.51
C ASP A 111 -16.98 5.95 0.10
N GLN A 112 -16.21 5.73 1.16
CA GLN A 112 -16.15 4.43 1.83
C GLN A 112 -17.37 4.19 2.71
N SER A 113 -17.81 2.93 2.77
CA SER A 113 -18.93 2.56 3.63
C SER A 113 -18.55 2.58 5.12
N GLU A 114 -19.52 2.93 5.98
CA GLU A 114 -19.38 2.81 7.44
C GLU A 114 -19.03 1.37 7.87
N THR A 115 -19.54 0.34 7.18
CA THR A 115 -19.15 -1.05 7.46
C THR A 115 -17.65 -1.27 7.27
N ASN A 116 -17.05 -0.69 6.22
CA ASN A 116 -15.61 -0.83 5.97
C ASN A 116 -14.77 -0.05 7.00
N PHE A 117 -15.29 1.07 7.53
CA PHE A 117 -14.68 1.75 8.67
C PHE A 117 -14.65 0.88 9.91
N LEU A 118 -15.77 0.22 10.23
CA LEU A 118 -15.88 -0.60 11.42
C LEU A 118 -14.94 -1.80 11.35
N THR A 119 -14.82 -2.46 10.19
CA THR A 119 -13.85 -3.56 10.02
C THR A 119 -12.40 -3.06 10.04
N TRP A 120 -12.11 -1.86 9.52
CA TRP A 120 -10.82 -1.20 9.67
C TRP A 120 -10.47 -0.90 11.14
N GLN A 121 -11.43 -0.37 11.90
CA GLN A 121 -11.27 -0.11 13.34
C GLN A 121 -11.10 -1.41 14.14
N GLU A 122 -11.82 -2.47 13.78
CA GLU A 122 -11.64 -3.78 14.39
C GLU A 122 -10.21 -4.30 14.21
N CYS A 123 -9.63 -4.11 13.02
CA CYS A 123 -8.22 -4.44 12.78
C CYS A 123 -7.30 -3.66 13.73
N ILE A 124 -7.50 -2.34 13.88
CA ILE A 124 -6.73 -1.51 14.81
C ILE A 124 -6.85 -2.05 16.25
N ASN A 125 -8.08 -2.29 16.71
CA ASN A 125 -8.33 -2.81 18.05
C ASN A 125 -7.63 -4.14 18.29
N LYS A 126 -7.64 -5.06 17.32
CA LYS A 126 -6.95 -6.35 17.40
C LYS A 126 -5.42 -6.21 17.39
N ILE A 127 -4.87 -5.30 16.57
CA ILE A 127 -3.42 -4.98 16.59
C ILE A 127 -3.01 -4.44 17.96
N LEU A 128 -3.76 -3.47 18.48
CA LEU A 128 -3.47 -2.83 19.76
C LEU A 128 -3.72 -3.76 20.95
N ALA A 129 -4.64 -4.72 20.86
CA ALA A 129 -4.86 -5.75 21.88
C ALA A 129 -3.65 -6.70 22.05
N GLY A 130 -2.80 -6.81 21.02
CA GLY A 130 -1.59 -7.64 21.05
C GLY A 130 -0.65 -7.31 22.22
N LYS A 131 0.06 -8.35 22.70
CA LYS A 131 1.13 -8.20 23.72
C LYS A 131 2.27 -7.32 23.20
N VAL A 132 2.58 -7.45 21.91
CA VAL A 132 3.57 -6.66 21.20
C VAL A 132 2.87 -6.02 20.00
N ILE A 133 2.93 -4.69 19.92
CA ILE A 133 2.39 -3.94 18.79
C ILE A 133 3.45 -3.96 17.69
N ARG A 134 3.23 -4.78 16.66
CA ARG A 134 4.13 -4.91 15.50
C ARG A 134 3.48 -4.27 14.28
N ASN A 135 4.29 -3.59 13.47
CA ASN A 135 3.92 -3.07 12.15
C ASN A 135 2.65 -2.18 12.16
N PHE A 136 2.36 -1.51 13.29
CA PHE A 136 1.20 -0.65 13.41
C PHE A 136 1.35 0.61 12.55
N SER A 137 2.55 1.19 12.53
CA SER A 137 2.87 2.32 11.65
C SER A 137 2.67 1.96 10.17
N ASP A 138 3.14 0.79 9.72
CA ASP A 138 2.94 0.31 8.34
C ASP A 138 1.45 0.14 8.00
N TYR A 139 0.65 -0.34 8.97
CA TYR A 139 -0.80 -0.47 8.80
C TYR A 139 -1.49 0.90 8.69
N LEU A 140 -1.10 1.87 9.51
CA LEU A 140 -1.65 3.22 9.44
C LEU A 140 -1.24 3.94 8.16
N GLU A 141 0.02 3.82 7.73
CA GLU A 141 0.50 4.38 6.47
C GLU A 141 -0.25 3.79 5.27
N MET A 142 -0.44 2.47 5.22
CA MET A 142 -1.29 1.85 4.21
C MET A 142 -2.71 2.44 4.26
N SER A 143 -3.29 2.55 5.46
CA SER A 143 -4.67 3.03 5.63
C SER A 143 -4.84 4.46 5.10
N GLU A 144 -3.91 5.36 5.44
CA GLU A 144 -3.83 6.73 4.94
C GLU A 144 -3.87 6.76 3.42
N ASN A 145 -2.99 5.99 2.78
CA ASN A 145 -2.86 5.92 1.33
C ASN A 145 -4.06 5.27 0.62
N LEU A 146 -4.66 4.25 1.25
CA LEU A 146 -5.84 3.55 0.73
C LEU A 146 -7.06 4.45 0.71
N PHE A 147 -7.30 5.19 1.80
CA PHE A 147 -8.45 6.09 1.90
C PHE A 147 -8.28 7.34 1.04
N GLU A 148 -7.06 7.86 0.89
CA GLU A 148 -6.80 9.04 0.06
C GLU A 148 -6.85 8.73 -1.45
N SER A 149 -6.20 7.65 -1.87
CA SER A 149 -5.85 7.45 -3.28
C SER A 149 -6.02 6.03 -3.79
N ASN A 150 -6.65 5.15 -3.01
CA ASN A 150 -6.75 3.71 -3.28
C ASN A 150 -5.38 3.03 -3.49
N SER A 151 -4.31 3.61 -2.96
CA SER A 151 -2.95 3.04 -3.01
C SER A 151 -2.73 2.17 -1.78
N PHE A 152 -2.53 0.87 -1.96
CA PHE A 152 -2.32 -0.06 -0.84
C PHE A 152 -0.84 -0.31 -0.53
N TYR A 153 0.05 0.14 -1.41
CA TYR A 153 1.48 0.14 -1.14
C TYR A 153 2.15 1.29 -1.85
N ASN A 154 2.99 2.02 -1.12
CA ASN A 154 3.77 3.13 -1.61
C ASN A 154 5.22 2.99 -1.12
N SER A 155 6.15 3.37 -1.99
CA SER A 155 7.57 3.55 -1.68
C SER A 155 8.10 4.71 -2.52
N SER A 156 9.38 5.05 -2.36
CA SER A 156 10.02 6.08 -3.19
C SER A 156 10.12 5.72 -4.68
N VAL A 157 9.95 4.44 -5.04
CA VAL A 157 10.20 3.92 -6.40
C VAL A 157 9.00 3.27 -7.05
N ILE A 158 8.10 2.66 -6.27
CA ILE A 158 6.95 1.91 -6.78
C ILE A 158 5.70 2.18 -5.94
N ARG A 159 4.57 2.27 -6.63
CA ARG A 159 3.21 2.39 -6.09
C ARG A 159 2.33 1.28 -6.67
N PHE A 160 1.54 0.66 -5.80
CA PHE A 160 0.46 -0.24 -6.17
C PHE A 160 -0.88 0.36 -5.74
N SER A 161 -1.81 0.47 -6.68
CA SER A 161 -3.13 1.03 -6.41
C SER A 161 -4.26 0.27 -7.10
N SER A 162 -5.45 0.36 -6.51
CA SER A 162 -6.70 -0.08 -7.11
C SER A 162 -7.35 1.08 -7.88
N ASN A 163 -8.01 0.77 -8.99
CA ASN A 163 -8.81 1.76 -9.72
C ASN A 163 -10.16 2.10 -9.06
N ASN A 164 -10.48 1.46 -7.93
CA ASN A 164 -11.72 1.67 -7.21
C ASN A 164 -11.52 1.47 -5.69
N ASN A 165 -12.51 1.90 -4.92
CA ASN A 165 -12.50 1.90 -3.46
C ASN A 165 -13.28 0.72 -2.84
N LYS A 166 -13.63 -0.33 -3.60
CA LYS A 166 -14.49 -1.45 -3.12
C LYS A 166 -13.72 -2.52 -2.34
N TYR A 167 -12.61 -2.15 -1.72
CA TYR A 167 -11.81 -3.05 -0.90
C TYR A 167 -12.41 -3.22 0.50
N ILE A 168 -12.08 -4.32 1.16
CA ILE A 168 -12.64 -4.70 2.46
C ILE A 168 -11.49 -5.00 3.43
N PHE A 169 -11.51 -4.38 4.61
CA PHE A 169 -10.61 -4.77 5.70
C PHE A 169 -11.10 -6.05 6.39
N GLU A 170 -10.19 -6.95 6.70
CA GLU A 170 -10.46 -8.15 7.49
C GLU A 170 -9.29 -8.43 8.43
N TYR A 171 -9.57 -9.08 9.55
CA TYR A 171 -8.55 -9.56 10.47
C TYR A 171 -8.76 -11.04 10.80
N ASP A 172 -7.80 -11.87 10.40
CA ASP A 172 -7.73 -13.28 10.80
C ASP A 172 -6.73 -13.48 11.97
N SER A 173 -5.52 -13.94 11.64
CA SER A 173 -4.29 -13.90 12.40
C SER A 173 -3.54 -12.56 12.26
N VAL A 174 -3.70 -11.88 11.13
CA VAL A 174 -3.08 -10.58 10.80
C VAL A 174 -4.10 -9.71 10.05
N PRO A 175 -3.95 -8.37 10.06
CA PRO A 175 -4.78 -7.52 9.23
C PRO A 175 -4.49 -7.81 7.74
N LYS A 176 -5.54 -7.78 6.92
CA LYS A 176 -5.46 -7.90 5.46
C LYS A 176 -6.51 -7.04 4.78
N VAL A 177 -6.26 -6.71 3.52
CA VAL A 177 -7.19 -5.96 2.67
C VAL A 177 -7.58 -6.84 1.49
N ILE A 178 -8.87 -7.11 1.36
CA ILE A 178 -9.43 -7.92 0.29
C ILE A 178 -9.89 -6.98 -0.82
N PHE A 179 -9.49 -7.29 -2.05
CA PHE A 179 -9.94 -6.63 -3.27
C PHE A 179 -10.81 -7.62 -4.06
N PRO A 180 -12.15 -7.56 -3.94
CA PRO A 180 -13.04 -8.47 -4.65
C PRO A 180 -12.94 -8.34 -6.18
N SER A 181 -12.62 -7.14 -6.67
CA SER A 181 -12.35 -6.85 -8.08
C SER A 181 -11.67 -5.49 -8.24
N MET A 182 -10.61 -5.43 -9.05
CA MET A 182 -9.92 -4.19 -9.41
C MET A 182 -9.16 -4.31 -10.73
N ASN A 183 -8.85 -3.15 -11.32
CA ASN A 183 -7.67 -3.00 -12.15
C ASN A 183 -6.53 -2.56 -11.23
N MET A 184 -5.56 -3.43 -11.04
CA MET A 184 -4.39 -3.14 -10.22
C MET A 184 -3.37 -2.39 -11.05
N ARG A 185 -3.10 -1.14 -10.67
CA ARG A 185 -2.07 -0.30 -11.29
C ARG A 185 -0.76 -0.45 -10.54
N ILE A 186 0.32 -0.64 -11.28
CA ILE A 186 1.70 -0.67 -10.77
C ILE A 186 2.44 0.49 -11.45
N ALA A 187 2.82 1.51 -10.70
CA ALA A 187 3.44 2.72 -11.25
C ALA A 187 4.79 2.99 -10.60
N ASN A 188 5.80 3.31 -11.41
CA ASN A 188 7.10 3.75 -10.88
C ASN A 188 7.15 5.28 -10.77
N ASN A 189 8.25 5.79 -10.18
CA ASN A 189 8.51 7.23 -10.06
C ASN A 189 9.01 7.90 -11.36
N GLN A 190 8.99 7.20 -12.50
CA GLN A 190 9.46 7.67 -13.81
C GLN A 190 8.38 7.53 -14.89
N ASN A 191 7.11 7.58 -14.49
CA ASN A 191 5.92 7.56 -15.34
C ASN A 191 5.67 6.27 -16.15
N ASP A 192 6.38 5.17 -15.87
CA ASP A 192 5.99 3.84 -16.38
C ASP A 192 4.84 3.28 -15.53
N THR A 193 3.92 2.58 -16.19
CA THR A 193 2.76 1.97 -15.56
C THR A 193 2.43 0.64 -16.22
N GLY A 194 2.32 -0.40 -15.40
CA GLY A 194 1.68 -1.66 -15.76
C GLY A 194 0.30 -1.76 -15.11
N ILE A 195 -0.59 -2.54 -15.74
CA ILE A 195 -1.93 -2.78 -15.25
C ILE A 195 -2.23 -4.28 -15.33
N VAL A 196 -2.69 -4.83 -14.21
CA VAL A 196 -3.40 -6.12 -14.20
C VAL A 196 -4.89 -5.83 -14.17
N TYR A 197 -5.55 -6.05 -15.29
CA TYR A 197 -6.97 -5.76 -15.47
C TYR A 197 -7.84 -6.84 -14.83
N ASN A 198 -8.96 -6.47 -14.22
CA ASN A 198 -9.99 -7.37 -13.70
C ASN A 198 -9.45 -8.50 -12.81
N THR A 199 -8.52 -8.15 -11.92
CA THR A 199 -7.97 -9.08 -10.92
C THR A 199 -8.71 -8.92 -9.60
N LYS A 200 -8.64 -9.96 -8.77
CA LYS A 200 -9.03 -9.93 -7.36
C LYS A 200 -7.87 -10.44 -6.51
N GLY A 201 -7.86 -10.13 -5.23
CA GLY A 201 -6.80 -10.65 -4.38
C GLY A 201 -6.83 -10.12 -2.95
N VAL A 202 -5.80 -10.51 -2.22
CA VAL A 202 -5.63 -10.16 -0.81
C VAL A 202 -4.26 -9.55 -0.59
N TYR A 203 -4.24 -8.35 -0.04
CA TYR A 203 -3.03 -7.69 0.41
C TYR A 203 -2.80 -7.95 1.91
N TYR A 204 -1.57 -8.36 2.24
CA TYR A 204 -1.08 -8.55 3.60
C TYR A 204 -0.04 -7.48 3.93
N PRO A 205 -0.43 -6.39 4.63
CA PRO A 205 0.43 -5.24 4.88
C PRO A 205 1.70 -5.61 5.65
N PHE A 206 1.57 -6.45 6.67
CA PHE A 206 2.68 -6.88 7.51
C PHE A 206 3.74 -7.70 6.78
N ARG A 207 3.38 -8.27 5.61
CA ARG A 207 4.30 -9.07 4.78
C ARG A 207 4.73 -8.31 3.52
N GLY A 208 4.11 -7.17 3.21
CA GLY A 208 4.27 -6.49 1.92
C GLY A 208 3.93 -7.41 0.74
N LEU A 209 2.86 -8.22 0.88
CA LEU A 209 2.54 -9.32 -0.02
C LEU A 209 1.13 -9.19 -0.59
N PHE A 210 1.00 -9.27 -1.91
CA PHE A 210 -0.29 -9.38 -2.58
C PHE A 210 -0.46 -10.78 -3.18
N ILE A 211 -1.55 -11.47 -2.83
CA ILE A 211 -1.95 -12.75 -3.42
C ILE A 211 -3.09 -12.48 -4.39
N GLY A 212 -2.81 -12.57 -5.68
CA GLY A 212 -3.75 -12.29 -6.76
C GLY A 212 -4.35 -13.54 -7.37
N GLU A 213 -5.57 -13.42 -7.88
CA GLU A 213 -6.27 -14.44 -8.63
C GLU A 213 -6.98 -13.82 -9.83
N GLY A 214 -6.83 -14.47 -10.99
CA GLY A 214 -7.41 -14.02 -12.24
C GLY A 214 -6.73 -12.76 -12.80
N GLY A 215 -7.43 -12.15 -13.73
CA GLY A 215 -7.01 -10.90 -14.37
C GLY A 215 -6.24 -11.10 -15.68
N LYS A 216 -6.01 -9.98 -16.35
CA LYS A 216 -5.44 -9.89 -17.70
C LYS A 216 -4.28 -8.91 -17.71
N VAL A 217 -3.19 -9.29 -18.36
CA VAL A 217 -2.06 -8.41 -18.72
C VAL A 217 -1.99 -8.34 -20.25
N ASN A 218 -1.76 -7.15 -20.82
CA ASN A 218 -1.68 -6.95 -22.27
C ASN A 218 -0.38 -6.27 -22.68
N TRP A 219 -0.11 -6.25 -23.98
CA TRP A 219 1.08 -5.62 -24.57
C TRP A 219 0.82 -4.20 -25.07
N LYS A 220 -0.21 -3.52 -24.54
CA LYS A 220 -0.52 -2.13 -24.91
C LYS A 220 0.64 -1.19 -24.62
N ARG A 221 1.37 -1.44 -23.54
CA ARG A 221 2.59 -0.69 -23.21
C ARG A 221 3.65 -0.81 -24.30
N ALA A 222 3.71 -1.95 -25.00
CA ALA A 222 4.63 -2.19 -26.12
C ALA A 222 4.04 -1.76 -27.49
N GLY A 223 2.96 -0.97 -27.51
CA GLY A 223 2.35 -0.47 -28.75
C GLY A 223 1.42 -1.46 -29.46
N ILE A 224 1.07 -2.59 -28.85
CA ILE A 224 0.17 -3.59 -29.43
C ILE A 224 -1.27 -3.38 -28.93
N GLU A 225 -2.26 -3.45 -29.81
CA GLU A 225 -3.67 -3.37 -29.41
C GLU A 225 -4.05 -4.43 -28.36
N ASP A 226 -4.89 -4.05 -27.40
CA ASP A 226 -5.16 -4.84 -26.18
C ASP A 226 -5.95 -6.15 -26.40
N ASN A 227 -6.47 -6.34 -27.60
CA ASN A 227 -7.24 -7.49 -28.06
C ASN A 227 -6.46 -8.39 -29.05
N VAL A 228 -5.18 -8.06 -29.32
CA VAL A 228 -4.30 -8.83 -30.22
C VAL A 228 -3.37 -9.73 -29.41
N VAL A 229 -2.70 -9.18 -28.38
CA VAL A 229 -1.78 -9.93 -27.52
C VAL A 229 -2.09 -9.70 -26.03
N TRP A 230 -2.41 -10.77 -25.32
CA TRP A 230 -2.67 -10.73 -23.87
C TRP A 230 -2.40 -12.06 -23.17
N ALA A 231 -2.22 -12.00 -21.85
CA ALA A 231 -2.14 -13.16 -20.99
C ALA A 231 -3.24 -13.09 -19.91
N GLU A 232 -3.93 -14.20 -19.70
CA GLU A 232 -4.86 -14.41 -18.61
C GLU A 232 -4.14 -15.12 -17.45
N LEU A 233 -4.23 -14.54 -16.26
CA LEU A 233 -3.53 -15.02 -15.08
C LEU A 233 -4.40 -16.01 -14.31
N LYS A 234 -3.76 -16.96 -13.64
CA LYS A 234 -4.43 -17.84 -12.66
C LYS A 234 -4.18 -17.31 -11.25
N LYS A 235 -3.36 -17.96 -10.44
CA LYS A 235 -2.93 -17.46 -9.14
C LYS A 235 -1.51 -16.93 -9.27
N TYR A 236 -1.25 -15.80 -8.64
CA TYR A 236 0.08 -15.18 -8.65
C TYR A 236 0.32 -14.45 -7.33
N GLN A 237 1.59 -14.18 -7.07
CA GLN A 237 2.03 -13.52 -5.84
C GLN A 237 2.97 -12.37 -6.19
N ILE A 238 2.77 -11.23 -5.54
CA ILE A 238 3.63 -10.06 -5.68
C ILE A 238 4.21 -9.70 -4.32
N SER A 239 5.54 -9.67 -4.24
CA SER A 239 6.25 -8.98 -3.16
C SER A 239 6.29 -7.50 -3.50
N LEU A 240 5.53 -6.65 -2.82
CA LEU A 240 5.35 -5.25 -3.22
C LEU A 240 6.62 -4.39 -3.11
N LYS A 241 7.69 -4.92 -2.52
CA LYS A 241 9.04 -4.33 -2.55
C LYS A 241 9.70 -4.40 -3.93
N THR A 242 9.16 -5.17 -4.87
CA THR A 242 9.68 -5.30 -6.24
C THR A 242 8.81 -4.55 -7.23
N SER A 243 9.40 -4.04 -8.30
CA SER A 243 8.69 -3.34 -9.36
C SER A 243 7.95 -4.25 -10.34
N GLY A 244 7.71 -5.52 -9.99
CA GLY A 244 7.20 -6.52 -10.91
C GLY A 244 6.86 -7.83 -10.22
N PHE A 245 6.37 -8.78 -11.02
CA PHE A 245 5.98 -10.11 -10.57
C PHE A 245 6.11 -11.15 -11.68
N VAL A 246 6.09 -12.42 -11.27
CA VAL A 246 6.01 -13.57 -12.18
C VAL A 246 4.67 -14.25 -11.93
N ALA A 247 3.98 -14.61 -13.00
CA ALA A 247 2.77 -15.42 -12.97
C ALA A 247 3.01 -16.67 -13.81
N ASP A 248 2.85 -17.83 -13.18
CA ASP A 248 3.06 -19.12 -13.82
C ASP A 248 1.74 -19.69 -14.35
N SER A 249 1.81 -20.61 -15.31
CA SER A 249 0.65 -21.29 -15.90
C SER A 249 -0.41 -20.34 -16.46
N VAL A 250 0.02 -19.22 -17.06
CA VAL A 250 -0.86 -18.26 -17.72
C VAL A 250 -1.38 -18.81 -19.04
N VAL A 251 -2.53 -18.31 -19.48
CA VAL A 251 -3.07 -18.58 -20.82
C VAL A 251 -2.76 -17.37 -21.70
N PHE A 252 -1.84 -17.54 -22.64
CA PHE A 252 -1.35 -16.48 -23.51
C PHE A 252 -1.99 -16.55 -24.90
N TYR A 253 -2.46 -15.42 -25.37
CA TYR A 253 -3.10 -15.25 -26.67
C TYR A 253 -2.25 -14.29 -27.49
N ASN A 254 -1.92 -14.69 -28.72
CA ASN A 254 -1.29 -13.83 -29.70
C ASN A 254 -1.87 -14.14 -31.08
N LYS A 255 -2.81 -13.29 -31.50
CA LYS A 255 -3.56 -13.47 -32.75
C LYS A 255 -2.72 -13.28 -34.01
N ASN A 256 -1.53 -12.70 -33.90
CA ASN A 256 -0.63 -12.52 -35.04
C ASN A 256 0.01 -13.84 -35.48
N TYR A 257 0.23 -14.77 -34.53
CA TYR A 257 0.99 -16.00 -34.79
C TYR A 257 0.19 -17.28 -34.52
N PHE A 258 -0.82 -17.26 -33.65
CA PHE A 258 -1.48 -18.47 -33.18
C PHE A 258 -3.01 -18.36 -33.20
N GLN A 259 -3.66 -19.42 -33.66
CA GLN A 259 -5.11 -19.59 -33.55
C GLN A 259 -5.55 -20.11 -32.18
N LYS A 260 -4.67 -20.83 -31.48
CA LYS A 260 -4.91 -21.40 -30.14
C LYS A 260 -4.00 -20.71 -29.12
N PRO A 261 -4.47 -20.50 -27.88
CA PRO A 261 -3.63 -19.93 -26.84
C PRO A 261 -2.51 -20.89 -26.44
N LEU A 262 -1.43 -20.31 -25.91
CA LEU A 262 -0.28 -21.01 -25.36
C LEU A 262 -0.32 -20.99 -23.84
N ILE A 263 0.25 -22.02 -23.22
CA ILE A 263 0.46 -22.04 -21.78
C ILE A 263 1.94 -21.78 -21.49
N GLY A 264 2.20 -20.96 -20.49
CA GLY A 264 3.56 -20.60 -20.12
C GLY A 264 3.63 -19.72 -18.88
N GLN A 265 4.73 -18.99 -18.78
CA GLN A 265 5.03 -18.08 -17.69
C GLN A 265 5.01 -16.64 -18.20
N LEU A 266 4.43 -15.73 -17.43
CA LEU A 266 4.48 -14.29 -17.64
C LEU A 266 5.46 -13.67 -16.64
N THR A 267 6.34 -12.80 -17.12
CA THR A 267 7.10 -11.88 -16.27
C THR A 267 6.66 -10.45 -16.57
N GLU A 268 6.19 -9.76 -15.54
CA GLU A 268 5.84 -8.34 -15.58
C GLU A 268 6.85 -7.55 -14.75
N LYS A 269 7.38 -6.46 -15.29
CA LYS A 269 8.25 -5.52 -14.57
C LYS A 269 7.99 -4.10 -15.05
N ILE A 270 7.97 -3.19 -14.10
CA ILE A 270 7.92 -1.75 -14.30
C ILE A 270 9.35 -1.27 -14.17
N VAL A 271 9.91 -0.83 -15.29
CA VAL A 271 11.30 -0.40 -15.42
C VAL A 271 11.32 0.82 -16.30
N SER A 272 12.25 1.71 -16.01
CA SER A 272 12.43 2.92 -16.80
C SER A 272 13.09 2.60 -18.12
N GLU A 273 12.29 2.18 -19.08
CA GLU A 273 12.72 1.91 -20.44
C GLU A 273 12.43 3.14 -21.31
N LYS A 274 13.38 3.50 -22.18
CA LYS A 274 13.10 4.48 -23.25
C LYS A 274 12.04 3.86 -24.16
N GLU A 275 11.15 4.68 -24.73
CA GLU A 275 10.00 4.25 -25.54
C GLU A 275 10.34 3.20 -26.63
N GLN A 276 11.57 3.21 -27.14
CA GLN A 276 12.05 2.29 -28.18
C GLN A 276 12.45 0.88 -27.68
N ASN A 277 12.51 0.64 -26.35
CA ASN A 277 13.05 -0.59 -25.75
C ASN A 277 12.11 -1.24 -24.73
N ILE A 278 10.79 -1.07 -24.88
CA ILE A 278 9.81 -1.65 -23.96
C ILE A 278 9.85 -3.18 -24.06
N SER A 279 10.38 -3.79 -23.01
CA SER A 279 10.68 -5.21 -22.97
C SER A 279 9.70 -6.02 -22.14
N TYR A 280 8.77 -5.37 -21.44
CA TYR A 280 7.79 -6.01 -20.56
C TYR A 280 6.36 -5.63 -20.94
N PRO A 281 5.38 -6.53 -20.79
CA PRO A 281 5.51 -7.89 -20.23
C PRO A 281 6.29 -8.85 -21.14
N ARG A 282 6.85 -9.91 -20.56
CA ARG A 282 7.47 -11.03 -21.29
C ARG A 282 6.69 -12.30 -21.04
N PHE A 283 6.54 -13.12 -22.07
CA PHE A 283 5.94 -14.44 -21.97
C PHE A 283 6.98 -15.49 -22.33
N GLU A 284 6.94 -16.65 -21.70
CA GLU A 284 7.74 -17.80 -22.08
C GLU A 284 6.85 -19.04 -22.10
N SER A 285 6.69 -19.63 -23.28
CA SER A 285 5.92 -20.85 -23.43
C SER A 285 6.59 -22.06 -22.78
N TYR A 286 5.77 -22.98 -22.26
CA TYR A 286 6.26 -24.27 -21.77
C TYR A 286 6.59 -25.24 -22.89
N ASN A 287 5.77 -25.26 -23.96
CA ASN A 287 6.09 -26.07 -25.13
C ASN A 287 7.25 -25.41 -25.90
N LYS A 288 8.36 -26.12 -26.04
CA LYS A 288 9.58 -25.66 -26.72
C LYS A 288 9.64 -26.05 -28.20
N ARG A 289 8.59 -26.64 -28.76
CA ARG A 289 8.48 -27.02 -30.17
C ARG A 289 7.12 -26.61 -30.70
N MET A 290 7.05 -25.39 -31.22
CA MET A 290 5.86 -24.84 -31.84
C MET A 290 6.16 -24.43 -33.28
N PRO A 291 5.47 -25.00 -34.27
CA PRO A 291 5.60 -24.56 -35.64
C PRO A 291 4.86 -23.23 -35.84
N ILE A 292 5.54 -22.24 -36.43
CA ILE A 292 4.95 -21.00 -36.95
C ILE A 292 5.27 -20.96 -38.44
N PRO A 293 4.30 -21.29 -39.31
CA PRO A 293 4.53 -21.31 -40.74
C PRO A 293 4.65 -19.89 -41.30
N ASN A 294 5.49 -19.70 -42.31
CA ASN A 294 5.69 -18.43 -43.02
C ASN A 294 5.99 -17.23 -42.09
N ILE A 295 6.84 -17.42 -41.07
CA ILE A 295 7.25 -16.32 -40.18
C ILE A 295 8.00 -15.22 -40.94
N ALA A 296 8.68 -15.61 -42.03
CA ALA A 296 9.19 -14.74 -43.06
C ALA A 296 8.92 -15.40 -44.43
N LYS A 297 9.17 -14.67 -45.52
CA LYS A 297 8.97 -15.19 -46.87
C LYS A 297 9.74 -16.50 -47.04
N ASP A 298 9.01 -17.58 -47.30
CA ASP A 298 9.51 -18.95 -47.51
C ASP A 298 10.29 -19.53 -46.30
N VAL A 299 10.01 -19.06 -45.07
CA VAL A 299 10.66 -19.53 -43.84
C VAL A 299 9.62 -19.92 -42.79
N ASP A 300 9.72 -21.16 -42.30
CA ASP A 300 8.98 -21.65 -41.14
C ASP A 300 9.86 -21.60 -39.88
N TYR A 301 9.24 -21.43 -38.72
CA TYR A 301 9.91 -21.51 -37.41
C TYR A 301 9.43 -22.72 -36.63
N GLU A 302 10.33 -23.44 -35.94
CA GLU A 302 9.98 -24.46 -34.96
C GLU A 302 10.82 -24.27 -33.68
N GLY A 303 10.17 -23.94 -32.57
CA GLY A 303 10.86 -23.70 -31.30
C GLY A 303 9.94 -23.23 -30.18
N GLY A 304 10.52 -22.78 -29.05
CA GLY A 304 9.76 -22.18 -27.95
C GLY A 304 9.46 -20.71 -28.22
N PHE A 305 8.23 -20.29 -27.99
CA PHE A 305 7.82 -18.89 -28.16
C PHE A 305 8.14 -18.06 -26.90
N SER A 306 8.75 -16.89 -27.08
CA SER A 306 9.06 -15.88 -26.05
C SER A 306 8.79 -14.45 -26.54
#